data_AF-A0A656K3I5-F1
#
_entry.id   AF-A0A656K3I5-F1
#
_cell.length_a   1.000
_cell.length_b   1.000
_cell.length_c   1.000
_cell.angle_alpha   90.00
_cell.angle_beta   90.00
_cell.angle_gamma   90.00
#
_symmetry.space_group_name_H-M   'P 1'
#
loop_
_entity.id
_entity.type
_entity.pdbx_description
1 polymer ?
#
loop_
_entity_poly.entity_id
_entity_poly.type
_entity_poly.pdbx_seq_one_letter_code
_entity_poly.pdbx_strand_id
1 'polypeptide(L)'
;MFTPVILAGGNGSRLWPLSRQSFPKQFLALDGQDQGTMFQRTLARLKGLEHSPAVVVSNENHRFIVAEQLRVAKMGSRRVILEPLARN
;
A
#
# COMPACT_ATOMS: atom_id res chain seq x y z
N MET A 1 4.03 -20.47 10.02
CA MET A 1 3.49 -19.63 8.93
C MET A 1 2.69 -18.48 9.53
N PHE A 2 3.00 -17.23 9.18
CA PHE A 2 2.31 -16.04 9.69
C PHE A 2 1.50 -15.35 8.59
N THR A 3 0.57 -14.46 8.97
CA THR A 3 -0.19 -13.63 8.02
C THR A 3 0.29 -12.18 8.10
N PRO A 4 0.92 -11.64 7.03
CA PRO A 4 1.32 -10.24 6.99
C PRO A 4 0.07 -9.34 6.91
N VAL A 5 0.08 -8.27 7.70
CA VAL A 5 -0.92 -7.20 7.63
C VAL A 5 -0.21 -5.91 7.25
N ILE A 6 -0.56 -5.35 6.10
CA ILE A 6 0.01 -4.09 5.60
C ILE A 6 -1.00 -2.97 5.83
N LEU A 7 -0.63 -2.03 6.69
CA LEU A 7 -1.43 -0.84 6.98
C LEU A 7 -1.04 0.29 6.00
N ALA A 8 -1.87 0.52 4.99
CA ALA A 8 -1.71 1.53 3.95
C ALA A 8 -2.61 2.75 4.21
N GLY A 9 -2.47 3.34 5.40
CA GLY A 9 -3.18 4.53 5.84
C GLY A 9 -2.32 5.81 5.86
N GLY A 10 -2.96 6.92 6.21
CA GLY A 10 -2.34 8.25 6.33
C GLY A 10 -2.23 9.00 5.00
N ASN A 11 -2.26 10.34 5.07
CA ASN A 11 -2.26 11.22 3.88
C ASN A 11 -0.84 11.65 3.45
N GLY A 12 0.15 11.55 4.33
CA GLY A 12 1.55 11.86 3.99
C GLY A 12 1.92 13.34 3.95
N SER A 13 1.20 14.23 4.64
CA SER A 13 1.31 15.70 4.59
C SER A 13 2.73 16.30 4.58
N ARG A 14 3.71 15.63 5.22
CA ARG A 14 5.14 16.04 5.20
C ARG A 14 5.80 15.99 3.82
N LEU A 15 5.23 15.26 2.87
CA LEU A 15 5.72 15.17 1.49
C LEU A 15 4.91 16.04 0.54
N TRP A 16 4.16 17.02 1.03
CA TRP A 16 3.58 18.05 0.18
C TRP A 16 4.73 18.77 -0.58
N PRO A 17 4.61 19.05 -1.89
CA PRO A 17 3.41 18.92 -2.72
C PRO A 17 3.20 17.55 -3.38
N LEU A 18 4.11 16.60 -3.21
CA LEU A 18 4.05 15.29 -3.87
C LEU A 18 2.89 14.44 -3.36
N SER A 19 2.66 14.43 -2.05
CA SER A 19 1.49 13.76 -1.46
C SER A 19 0.27 14.67 -1.46
N ARG A 20 -0.89 14.09 -1.75
CA ARG A 20 -2.20 14.74 -1.69
C ARG A 20 -3.18 13.85 -0.93
N GLN A 21 -4.30 14.39 -0.48
CA GLN A 21 -5.33 13.59 0.21
C GLN A 21 -5.87 12.46 -0.69
N SER A 22 -6.02 12.73 -1.99
CA SER A 22 -6.41 11.73 -3.00
C SER A 22 -5.27 10.81 -3.43
N PHE A 23 -4.01 11.21 -3.22
CA PHE A 23 -2.82 10.43 -3.59
C PHE A 23 -1.80 10.42 -2.44
N PRO A 24 -2.02 9.53 -1.44
CA PRO A 24 -1.17 9.42 -0.27
C PRO A 24 0.28 9.03 -0.56
N LYS A 25 1.15 9.30 0.43
CA LYS A 25 2.59 9.03 0.32
C LYS A 25 2.91 7.60 -0.14
N GLN A 26 2.22 6.58 0.39
CA GLN A 26 2.55 5.17 0.18
C GLN A 26 2.50 4.76 -1.30
N PHE A 27 1.79 5.52 -2.12
CA PHE A 27 1.68 5.28 -3.56
C PHE A 27 2.64 6.15 -4.40
N LEU A 28 3.56 6.87 -3.76
CA LEU A 28 4.64 7.60 -4.43
C LEU A 28 5.83 6.68 -4.67
N ALA A 29 6.43 6.79 -5.86
CA ALA A 29 7.72 6.21 -6.22
C ALA A 29 8.84 7.22 -5.95
N LEU A 30 9.18 7.40 -4.67
CA LEU A 30 10.14 8.43 -4.24
C LEU A 30 11.59 8.16 -4.69
N ASP A 31 11.96 6.90 -4.87
CA ASP A 31 13.31 6.48 -5.25
C ASP A 31 13.44 6.23 -6.78
N GLY A 32 12.52 6.80 -7.56
CA GLY A 32 12.44 6.61 -9.01
C GLY A 32 11.34 5.63 -9.44
N GLN A 33 10.75 5.85 -10.61
CA GLN A 33 9.62 5.07 -11.12
C GLN A 33 9.96 3.59 -11.31
N ASP A 34 11.20 3.30 -11.70
CA ASP A 34 11.68 1.94 -11.95
C ASP A 34 11.77 1.08 -10.67
N GLN A 35 11.81 1.74 -9.50
CA GLN A 35 11.88 1.08 -8.18
C GLN A 35 10.50 0.78 -7.59
N GLY A 36 9.43 1.28 -8.22
CA GLY A 36 8.06 1.15 -7.73
C GLY A 36 7.76 2.01 -6.49
N THR A 37 6.50 1.98 -6.08
CA THR A 37 6.00 2.79 -4.97
C THR A 37 6.43 2.24 -3.61
N MET A 38 6.36 3.05 -2.56
CA MET A 38 6.64 2.58 -1.19
C MET A 38 5.76 1.38 -0.79
N PHE A 39 4.50 1.36 -1.22
CA PHE A 39 3.58 0.26 -1.02
C PHE A 39 4.06 -1.02 -1.72
N GLN A 40 4.41 -0.93 -3.00
CA GLN A 40 4.90 -2.07 -3.78
C GLN A 40 6.21 -2.63 -3.22
N ARG A 41 7.14 -1.76 -2.82
CA ARG A 41 8.39 -2.15 -2.17
C ARG A 41 8.16 -2.81 -0.83
N THR A 42 7.16 -2.37 -0.06
CA THR A 42 6.79 -3.00 1.21
C THR A 42 6.28 -4.40 1.01
N LEU A 43 5.43 -4.63 0.00
CA LEU A 43 5.05 -5.99 -0.38
C LEU A 43 6.30 -6.78 -0.79
N ALA A 44 7.21 -6.21 -1.59
CA ALA A 44 8.35 -6.93 -2.15
C ALA A 44 9.31 -7.47 -1.08
N ARG A 45 9.37 -6.83 0.10
CA ARG A 45 10.12 -7.32 1.26
C ARG A 45 9.61 -8.65 1.81
N LEU A 46 8.40 -9.07 1.47
CA LEU A 46 7.87 -10.38 1.85
C LEU A 46 8.46 -11.52 1.01
N LYS A 47 9.04 -11.21 -0.16
CA LYS A 47 9.64 -12.21 -1.04
C LYS A 47 10.75 -12.99 -0.32
N GLY A 48 10.66 -14.31 -0.35
CA GLY A 48 11.62 -15.21 0.31
C GLY A 48 11.28 -15.55 1.76
N LEU A 49 10.18 -15.01 2.32
CA LEU A 49 9.67 -15.41 3.62
C LEU A 49 8.53 -16.44 3.45
N GLU A 50 8.43 -17.40 4.36
CA GLU A 50 7.25 -18.28 4.43
C GLU A 50 6.09 -17.57 5.13
N HIS A 51 5.09 -17.15 4.35
CA HIS A 51 3.93 -16.44 4.86
C HIS A 51 2.64 -16.78 4.07
N SER A 52 1.49 -16.57 4.71
CA SER A 52 0.20 -16.55 4.02
C SER A 52 0.08 -15.28 3.16
N PRO A 53 -0.76 -15.23 2.11
CA PRO A 53 -0.90 -14.02 1.31
C PRO A 53 -1.34 -12.82 2.18
N ALA A 54 -0.77 -11.65 1.91
CA ALA A 54 -0.91 -10.48 2.78
C ALA A 54 -2.35 -9.96 2.83
N VAL A 55 -2.75 -9.43 3.97
CA VAL A 55 -3.97 -8.62 4.13
C VAL A 55 -3.56 -7.15 4.06
N VAL A 56 -4.23 -6.38 3.22
CA VAL A 56 -4.01 -4.93 3.12
C VAL A 56 -5.17 -4.21 3.78
N VAL A 57 -4.87 -3.23 4.64
CA VAL A 57 -5.86 -2.34 5.25
C VAL A 57 -5.62 -0.93 4.73
N SER A 58 -6.64 -0.28 4.19
CA SER A 58 -6.53 1.09 3.68
C SER A 58 -7.85 1.82 3.78
N ASN A 59 -7.83 3.15 3.65
CA ASN A 59 -9.06 3.95 3.65
C ASN A 59 -9.88 3.70 2.38
N GLU A 60 -11.21 3.72 2.50
CA GLU A 60 -12.12 3.50 1.37
C GLU A 60 -11.93 4.46 0.18
N ASN A 61 -11.44 5.68 0.45
CA ASN A 61 -11.14 6.68 -0.57
C ASN A 61 -9.97 6.25 -1.47
N HIS A 62 -9.11 5.34 -1.00
CA HIS A 62 -7.94 4.86 -1.72
C HIS A 62 -8.14 3.45 -2.32
N ARG A 63 -9.37 2.92 -2.33
CA ARG A 63 -9.68 1.56 -2.80
C ARG A 63 -9.15 1.26 -4.22
N PHE A 64 -9.26 2.24 -5.12
CA PHE A 64 -8.88 2.05 -6.52
C PHE A 64 -7.36 2.03 -6.70
N ILE A 65 -6.65 2.95 -6.05
CA ILE A 65 -5.20 3.00 -6.13
C ILE A 65 -4.55 1.79 -5.45
N VAL A 66 -5.10 1.30 -4.33
CA VAL A 66 -4.63 0.05 -3.71
C VAL A 66 -4.79 -1.13 -4.66
N ALA A 67 -5.96 -1.28 -5.28
CA ALA A 67 -6.22 -2.36 -6.23
C ALA A 67 -5.28 -2.28 -7.45
N GLU A 68 -5.07 -1.09 -8.01
CA GLU A 68 -4.16 -0.86 -9.12
C GLU A 68 -2.71 -1.21 -8.76
N GLN A 69 -2.24 -0.76 -7.60
CA GLN A 69 -0.86 -0.98 -7.15
C GLN A 69 -0.58 -2.46 -6.87
N LEU A 70 -1.54 -3.19 -6.29
CA LEU A 70 -1.48 -4.64 -6.12
C LEU A 70 -1.40 -5.38 -7.46
N ARG A 71 -2.24 -4.95 -8.43
CA ARG A 71 -2.24 -5.51 -9.79
C ARG A 71 -0.88 -5.31 -10.47
N VAL A 72 -0.32 -4.09 -10.40
CA VAL A 72 0.99 -3.76 -10.99
C VAL A 72 2.12 -4.54 -10.32
N ALA A 73 2.08 -4.70 -8.99
CA ALA A 73 3.09 -5.47 -8.26
C ALA A 73 3.12 -6.95 -8.63
N LYS A 74 2.07 -7.47 -9.32
CA LYS A 74 1.85 -8.91 -9.54
C LYS A 74 1.89 -9.72 -8.24
N MET A 75 1.55 -9.08 -7.12
CA MET A 75 1.57 -9.68 -5.80
C MET A 75 0.15 -9.68 -5.26
N GLY A 76 -0.39 -10.89 -5.09
CA GLY A 76 -1.74 -11.07 -4.59
C GLY A 76 -1.84 -10.68 -3.12
N SER A 77 -2.86 -9.91 -2.78
CA SER A 77 -3.37 -9.84 -1.41
C SER A 77 -4.43 -10.92 -1.21
N ARG A 78 -4.50 -11.54 -0.03
CA ARG A 78 -5.63 -12.40 0.35
C ARG A 78 -6.93 -11.60 0.39
N ARG A 79 -6.85 -10.35 0.87
CA ARG A 79 -7.97 -9.46 1.11
C ARG A 79 -7.49 -8.01 1.22
N VAL A 80 -8.31 -7.08 0.73
CA VAL A 80 -8.22 -5.65 1.03
C VAL A 80 -9.36 -5.30 1.98
N ILE A 81 -9.05 -4.77 3.14
CA ILE A 81 -10.00 -4.24 4.12
C ILE A 81 -10.05 -2.73 3.95
N LEU A 82 -11.23 -2.21 3.65
CA LEU A 82 -11.46 -0.78 3.48
C LEU A 82 -12.03 -0.18 4.77
N GLU A 83 -11.28 0.72 5.39
CA GLU A 83 -11.73 1.46 6.56
C GLU A 83 -12.56 2.68 6.11
N PRO A 84 -13.78 2.87 6.66
CA PRO A 84 -14.64 3.97 6.26
C PRO A 84 -14.09 5.33 6.71
N LEU A 85 -13.35 5.36 7.81
CA LEU A 85 -12.84 6.58 8.44
C LEU A 85 -11.46 6.32 9.05
N ALA A 86 -10.59 7.33 9.00
CA ALA A 86 -9.32 7.29 9.72
C ALA A 86 -9.60 7.36 11.23
N ARG A 87 -8.96 6.46 11.99
CA ARG A 87 -9.12 6.37 13.45
C ARG A 87 -7.83 6.65 14.24
N ASN A 88 -6.74 6.98 13.55
CA ASN A 88 -5.41 7.27 14.11
C ASN A 88 -4.67 8.33 13.29
#